data_AF-A0A6B0UPU6-F1
#
_entry.id   AF-A0A6B0UPU6-F1
#
_cell.length_a   1.000
_cell.length_b   1.000
_cell.length_c   1.000
_cell.angle_alpha   90.00
_cell.angle_beta   90.00
_cell.angle_gamma   90.00
#
_symmetry.space_group_name_H-M   'P 1'
#
loop_
_entity.id
_entity.type
_entity.pdbx_description
1 polymer ?
#
loop_
_entity_poly.entity_id
_entity_poly.type
_entity_poly.pdbx_seq_one_letter_code
_entity_poly.pdbx_strand_id
1 'polypeptide(L)'
;MQLTLFIVIVTFAHCSCDNLQPGLEVQSESTPNIFEKINYMSEKCKQKLREDLVKKCGESSYQTQFVLVSECTYKCGEEHNNGQTRAKTSQEFRLNDWTPCGHDRVCREGICIDRCSLPFVNLKN
;
A
#
# COMPACT_ATOMS: atom_id res chain seq x y z
N MET A 1 65.12 21.97 -1.76
CA MET A 1 63.80 22.46 -1.29
C MET A 1 62.88 22.53 -2.50
N GLN A 2 62.20 21.43 -2.85
CA GLN A 2 61.28 21.40 -3.98
C GLN A 2 59.86 21.26 -3.40
N LEU A 3 59.13 22.38 -3.40
CA LEU A 3 57.74 22.43 -2.93
C LEU A 3 56.86 21.89 -4.07
N THR A 4 56.48 20.61 -3.99
CA THR A 4 55.44 20.07 -4.88
C THR A 4 54.07 20.45 -4.31
N LEU A 5 53.46 21.47 -4.92
CA LEU A 5 52.05 21.82 -4.73
C LEU A 5 51.19 20.73 -5.37
N PHE A 6 50.60 19.86 -4.54
CA PHE A 6 49.53 18.97 -4.97
C PHE A 6 48.21 19.75 -4.94
N ILE A 7 47.83 20.33 -6.07
CA ILE A 7 46.50 20.91 -6.25
C ILE A 7 45.54 19.77 -6.60
N VAL A 8 44.74 19.35 -5.64
CA VAL A 8 43.63 18.40 -5.87
C VAL A 8 42.44 19.21 -6.38
N ILE A 9 42.23 19.22 -7.69
CA ILE A 9 41.02 19.80 -8.28
C ILE A 9 39.91 18.76 -8.12
N VAL A 10 39.10 18.91 -7.08
CA VAL A 10 37.85 18.15 -6.94
C VAL A 10 36.83 18.79 -7.88
N THR A 11 36.72 18.25 -9.09
CA THR A 11 35.59 18.54 -9.96
C THR A 11 34.36 17.88 -9.34
N PHE A 12 33.56 18.67 -8.61
CA PHE A 12 32.18 18.31 -8.31
C PHE A 12 31.44 18.35 -9.64
N ALA A 13 31.39 17.20 -10.31
CA ALA A 13 30.29 16.93 -11.21
C ALA A 13 29.04 17.02 -10.33
N HIS A 14 28.37 18.17 -10.37
CA HIS A 14 26.95 18.26 -10.07
C HIS A 14 26.27 17.32 -11.09
N CYS A 15 26.31 16.02 -10.82
CA CYS A 15 25.32 15.10 -11.34
C CYS A 15 24.01 15.60 -10.77
N SER A 16 23.34 16.43 -11.56
CA SER A 16 21.91 16.64 -11.45
C SER A 16 21.29 15.26 -11.30
N CYS A 17 20.84 14.92 -10.09
CA CYS A 17 19.80 13.92 -9.92
C CYS A 17 18.52 14.52 -10.49
N ASP A 18 18.46 14.56 -11.81
CA ASP A 18 17.19 14.50 -12.52
C ASP A 18 16.59 13.13 -12.21
N ASN A 19 15.50 13.16 -11.45
CA ASN A 19 14.32 12.34 -11.68
C ASN A 19 14.57 10.88 -12.09
N LEU A 20 14.87 10.02 -11.12
CA LEU A 20 14.17 8.75 -11.04
C LEU A 20 14.00 8.39 -9.56
N GLN A 21 12.75 8.35 -9.13
CA GLN A 21 12.33 7.84 -7.84
C GLN A 21 13.12 6.56 -7.50
N PRO A 22 13.71 6.41 -6.29
CA PRO A 22 13.60 5.14 -5.63
C PRO A 22 12.16 5.11 -5.13
N GLY A 23 11.23 4.83 -6.04
CA GLY A 23 9.95 4.31 -5.64
C GLY A 23 10.34 3.08 -4.87
N LEU A 24 10.21 3.14 -3.55
CA LEU A 24 10.47 2.03 -2.67
C LEU A 24 9.51 0.94 -3.15
N GLU A 25 10.01 0.09 -4.04
CA GLU A 25 9.46 -1.21 -4.35
C GLU A 25 9.69 -2.02 -3.07
N VAL A 26 8.89 -1.73 -2.04
CA VAL A 26 8.48 -2.78 -1.13
C VAL A 26 7.69 -3.73 -2.04
N GLN A 27 8.41 -4.64 -2.69
CA GLN A 27 7.85 -5.90 -3.09
C GLN A 27 7.41 -6.56 -1.78
N SER A 28 6.20 -6.21 -1.34
CA SER A 28 5.47 -6.88 -0.29
C SER A 28 5.17 -8.27 -0.84
N GLU A 29 6.14 -9.17 -0.69
CA GLU A 29 6.14 -10.56 -1.14
C GLU A 29 5.14 -11.43 -0.34
N SER A 30 4.07 -10.84 0.21
CA SER A 30 3.02 -11.58 0.92
C SER A 30 1.64 -10.94 0.79
N THR A 31 1.23 -10.56 -0.42
CA THR A 31 -0.19 -10.26 -0.67
C THR A 31 -0.93 -11.53 -1.11
N PRO A 32 -1.57 -12.32 -0.22
CA PRO A 32 -2.61 -13.24 -0.66
C PRO A 32 -3.84 -12.41 -1.09
N ASN A 33 -3.83 -12.03 -2.36
CA ASN A 33 -4.92 -12.17 -3.32
C ASN A 33 -6.31 -11.55 -3.14
N ILE A 34 -6.49 -10.39 -2.50
CA ILE A 34 -7.67 -9.61 -2.92
C ILE A 34 -7.57 -9.28 -4.41
N PHE A 35 -6.39 -8.89 -4.92
CA PHE A 35 -6.22 -8.48 -6.32
C PHE A 35 -6.49 -9.61 -7.33
N GLU A 36 -6.38 -10.88 -6.92
CA GLU A 36 -6.91 -12.00 -7.72
C GLU A 36 -8.42 -12.14 -7.59
N LYS A 37 -8.99 -12.05 -6.37
CA LYS A 37 -10.45 -12.08 -6.18
C LYS A 37 -11.16 -10.95 -6.92
N ILE A 38 -10.49 -9.81 -7.11
CA ILE A 38 -10.97 -8.66 -7.89
C ILE A 38 -10.33 -8.57 -9.29
N ASN A 39 -9.85 -9.69 -9.84
CA ASN A 39 -9.22 -9.69 -11.17
C ASN A 39 -10.13 -9.15 -12.28
N TYR A 40 -11.45 -9.31 -12.13
CA TYR A 40 -12.51 -8.82 -13.01
C TYR A 40 -12.61 -7.28 -13.01
N MET A 41 -12.05 -6.58 -12.02
CA MET A 41 -11.99 -5.13 -12.01
C MET A 41 -10.98 -4.64 -13.05
N SER A 42 -11.27 -3.48 -13.66
CA SER A 42 -10.30 -2.83 -14.53
C SER A 42 -9.01 -2.48 -13.77
N GLU A 43 -7.87 -2.50 -14.46
CA GLU A 43 -6.58 -2.13 -13.87
C GLU A 43 -6.60 -0.73 -13.25
N LYS A 44 -7.32 0.22 -13.87
CA LYS A 44 -7.55 1.56 -13.32
C LYS A 44 -8.18 1.53 -11.93
N CYS A 45 -9.17 0.65 -11.73
CA CYS A 45 -9.83 0.52 -10.43
C CYS A 45 -8.93 -0.15 -9.39
N LYS A 46 -8.16 -1.17 -9.78
CA LYS A 46 -7.19 -1.84 -8.89
C LYS A 46 -6.10 -0.87 -8.44
N GLN A 47 -5.56 -0.08 -9.38
CA GLN A 47 -4.57 0.94 -9.09
C GLN A 47 -5.11 2.01 -8.14
N LYS A 48 -6.32 2.53 -8.41
CA LYS A 48 -6.97 3.49 -7.53
C LYS A 48 -7.16 2.94 -6.11
N LEU A 49 -7.64 1.70 -5.97
CA LEU A 49 -7.77 1.06 -4.66
C LEU A 49 -6.43 1.00 -3.93
N ARG A 50 -5.35 0.62 -4.63
CA ARG A 50 -4.00 0.58 -4.05
C ARG A 50 -3.52 1.96 -3.60
N GLU A 51 -3.69 2.99 -4.45
CA GLU A 51 -3.31 4.36 -4.14
C GLU A 51 -4.08 4.91 -2.93
N ASP A 52 -5.39 4.68 -2.88
CA ASP A 52 -6.24 5.10 -1.76
C ASP A 52 -5.80 4.41 -0.45
N LEU A 53 -5.43 3.11 -0.49
CA LEU A 53 -4.92 2.38 0.68
C LEU A 53 -3.55 2.86 1.14
N VAL A 54 -2.61 3.06 0.22
CA VAL A 54 -1.27 3.59 0.53
C VAL A 54 -1.37 4.98 1.14
N LYS A 55 -2.17 5.86 0.53
CA LYS A 55 -2.42 7.20 1.06
C LYS A 55 -3.03 7.11 2.46
N LYS A 56 -4.01 6.23 2.67
CA LYS A 56 -4.67 6.11 3.96
C LYS A 56 -3.75 5.62 5.07
N CYS A 57 -2.91 4.62 4.80
CA CYS A 57 -1.90 4.20 5.76
C CYS A 57 -0.90 5.32 6.04
N GLY A 58 -0.47 6.07 5.01
CA GLY A 58 0.44 7.21 5.16
C GLY A 58 -0.08 8.39 5.99
N GLU A 59 -1.39 8.46 6.27
CA GLU A 59 -1.96 9.44 7.22
C GLU A 59 -1.70 9.08 8.69
N SER A 60 -1.32 7.83 8.99
CA SER A 60 -1.02 7.35 10.34
C SER A 60 0.37 7.80 10.79
N SER A 61 0.53 8.20 12.05
CA SER A 61 1.85 8.53 12.62
C SER A 61 2.68 7.31 13.04
N TYR A 62 2.08 6.12 13.09
CA TYR A 62 2.72 4.92 13.65
C TYR A 62 2.78 3.74 12.67
N GLN A 63 1.90 3.70 11.68
CA GLN A 63 1.78 2.58 10.74
C GLN A 63 1.51 3.12 9.34
N THR A 64 2.58 3.59 8.71
CA THR A 64 2.52 4.34 7.46
C THR A 64 2.44 3.43 6.24
N GLN A 65 2.93 2.19 6.35
CA GLN A 65 3.02 1.29 5.20
C GLN A 65 1.77 0.46 5.04
N PHE A 66 1.24 0.42 3.80
CA PHE A 66 0.24 -0.56 3.42
C PHE A 66 0.88 -1.94 3.31
N VAL A 67 0.34 -2.91 4.06
CA VAL A 67 0.89 -4.27 4.12
C VAL A 67 0.11 -5.22 3.22
N LEU A 68 -1.20 -5.33 3.45
CA LEU A 68 -2.07 -6.28 2.76
C LEU A 68 -3.55 -5.88 2.84
N VAL A 69 -4.35 -6.44 1.92
CA VAL A 69 -5.82 -6.47 2.02
C VAL A 69 -6.27 -7.92 2.16
N SER A 70 -7.24 -8.15 3.02
CA SER A 70 -7.91 -9.44 3.21
C SER A 70 -9.42 -9.21 3.22
N GLU A 71 -10.10 -9.62 2.15
CA GLU A 71 -11.55 -9.49 2.00
C GLU A 71 -12.06 -8.04 2.18
N CYS A 72 -12.63 -7.74 3.34
CA CYS A 72 -13.19 -6.44 3.69
C CYS A 72 -12.36 -5.70 4.74
N THR A 73 -11.11 -6.11 4.95
CA THR A 73 -10.15 -5.43 5.81
C THR A 73 -8.83 -5.18 5.10
N TYR A 74 -8.10 -4.18 5.56
CA TYR A 74 -6.72 -3.89 5.13
C TYR A 74 -5.84 -3.67 6.36
N LYS A 75 -4.55 -3.99 6.22
CA LYS A 75 -3.57 -3.77 7.27
C LYS A 75 -2.59 -2.70 6.87
N CYS A 76 -2.40 -1.74 7.78
CA CYS A 76 -1.23 -0.88 7.78
C CYS A 76 -0.25 -1.42 8.82
N GLY A 77 1.05 -1.19 8.63
CA GLY A 77 2.05 -1.72 9.54
C GLY A 77 3.44 -1.18 9.28
N GLU A 78 4.38 -1.62 10.10
CA GLU A 78 5.80 -1.33 9.98
C GLU A 78 6.61 -2.57 10.30
N GLU A 79 7.76 -2.70 9.66
CA GLU A 79 8.77 -3.69 10.01
C GLU A 79 10.07 -2.97 10.39
N HIS A 80 10.59 -3.29 11.57
CA HIS A 80 11.83 -2.73 12.08
C HIS A 80 12.81 -3.85 12.40
N ASN A 81 14.03 -3.73 11.89
CA ASN A 81 15.12 -4.65 12.17
C ASN A 81 16.42 -3.86 12.26
N ASN A 82 17.02 -3.80 13.46
CA ASN A 82 18.30 -3.11 13.69
C ASN A 82 19.47 -4.09 13.94
N GLY A 83 19.27 -5.38 13.64
CA GLY A 83 20.27 -6.44 13.88
C GLY A 83 20.26 -7.02 15.30
N GLN A 84 19.68 -6.31 16.28
CA GLN A 84 19.51 -6.79 17.66
C GLN A 84 18.05 -7.11 17.99
N THR A 85 17.13 -6.27 17.55
CA THR A 85 15.70 -6.42 17.72
C THR A 85 15.00 -6.44 16.37
N ARG A 86 13.95 -7.26 16.30
CA ARG A 86 13.01 -7.31 15.17
C ARG A 86 11.61 -7.09 15.71
N ALA A 87 10.88 -6.17 15.08
CA ALA A 87 9.50 -5.89 15.40
C ALA A 87 8.70 -5.79 14.12
N LYS A 88 7.54 -6.45 14.09
CA LYS A 88 6.53 -6.30 13.06
C LYS A 88 5.25 -5.83 13.74
N THR A 89 4.79 -4.64 13.39
CA THR A 89 3.55 -4.07 13.92
C THR A 89 2.55 -3.96 12.80
N SER A 90 1.27 -4.20 13.11
CA SER A 90 0.19 -3.98 12.15
C SER A 90 -1.11 -3.69 12.87
N GLN A 91 -1.93 -2.85 12.27
CA GLN A 91 -3.31 -2.62 12.65
C GLN A 91 -4.20 -2.95 11.46
N GLU A 92 -5.33 -3.57 11.77
CA GLU A 92 -6.33 -3.94 10.80
C GLU A 92 -7.47 -2.92 10.82
N PHE A 93 -7.89 -2.52 9.64
CA PHE A 93 -8.96 -1.57 9.41
C PHE A 93 -9.98 -2.15 8.44
N ARG A 94 -11.24 -1.72 8.55
CA ARG A 94 -12.29 -2.14 7.63
C ARG A 94 -12.25 -1.30 6.35
N LEU A 95 -12.46 -1.95 5.22
CA LEU A 95 -12.81 -1.28 3.97
C LEU A 95 -14.21 -0.67 4.10
N ASN A 96 -14.47 0.38 3.31
CA ASN A 96 -15.78 1.00 3.27
C ASN A 96 -16.82 0.01 2.74
N ASP A 97 -18.06 0.17 3.18
CA ASP A 97 -19.19 -0.53 2.59
C ASP A 97 -19.22 -0.30 1.07
N TRP A 98 -19.72 -1.30 0.36
CA TRP A 98 -19.81 -1.36 -1.10
C TRP A 98 -18.47 -1.50 -1.84
N THR A 99 -17.35 -1.57 -1.12
CA THR A 99 -16.05 -1.90 -1.73
C THR A 99 -16.12 -3.31 -2.34
N PRO A 100 -15.72 -3.50 -3.61
CA PRO A 100 -15.73 -4.83 -4.21
C PRO A 100 -14.71 -5.75 -3.52
N CYS A 101 -15.13 -6.97 -3.18
CA CYS A 101 -14.29 -7.97 -2.50
C CYS A 101 -14.27 -9.33 -3.21
N GLY A 102 -14.94 -9.43 -4.37
CA GLY A 102 -15.03 -10.62 -5.21
C GLY A 102 -16.02 -10.40 -6.35
N HIS A 103 -16.06 -11.30 -7.34
CA HIS A 103 -17.03 -11.21 -8.43
C HIS A 103 -18.46 -11.22 -7.88
N ASP A 104 -19.26 -10.23 -8.26
CA ASP A 104 -20.62 -9.99 -7.71
C ASP A 104 -20.71 -9.93 -6.18
N ARG A 105 -19.62 -9.54 -5.51
CA ARG A 105 -19.54 -9.42 -4.05
C ARG A 105 -19.03 -8.06 -3.62
N VAL A 106 -19.55 -7.60 -2.48
CA VAL A 106 -19.15 -6.31 -1.90
C VAL A 106 -19.05 -6.39 -0.38
N CYS A 107 -18.30 -5.47 0.19
CA CYS A 107 -18.20 -5.30 1.63
C CYS A 107 -19.45 -4.67 2.21
N ARG A 108 -19.93 -5.19 3.34
CA ARG A 108 -20.94 -4.57 4.17
C ARG A 108 -20.65 -4.90 5.63
N GLU A 109 -20.52 -3.88 6.46
CA GLU A 109 -20.22 -4.02 7.89
C GLU A 109 -18.93 -4.85 8.15
N GLY A 110 -17.98 -4.79 7.22
CA GLY A 110 -16.72 -5.54 7.28
C GLY A 110 -16.81 -7.00 6.81
N ILE A 111 -17.94 -7.43 6.24
CA ILE A 111 -18.13 -8.79 5.70
C ILE A 111 -18.27 -8.73 4.18
N CYS A 112 -17.63 -9.65 3.47
CA CYS A 112 -17.80 -9.79 2.02
C CYS A 112 -19.05 -10.62 1.72
N ILE A 113 -20.08 -9.98 1.16
CA ILE A 113 -21.39 -10.61 0.88
C ILE A 113 -21.73 -10.57 -0.61
N ASP A 114 -22.56 -11.50 -1.04
CA ASP A 114 -23.11 -11.50 -2.40
C ASP A 114 -23.97 -10.25 -2.61
N ARG A 115 -23.82 -9.59 -3.77
CA ARG A 115 -24.55 -8.37 -4.08
C ARG A 115 -26.06 -8.59 -4.09
N CYS A 116 -26.52 -9.81 -4.39
CA CYS A 116 -27.92 -10.21 -4.34
C CYS A 116 -28.50 -10.30 -2.92
N SER A 117 -27.66 -10.34 -1.88
CA SER A 117 -28.09 -10.28 -0.47
C SER A 117 -28.41 -8.85 -0.01
N LEU A 118 -28.12 -7.85 -0.83
CA LEU A 118 -28.39 -6.45 -0.54
C LEU A 118 -29.81 -6.09 -0.99
N PRO A 119 -30.53 -5.26 -0.21
CA PRO A 119 -31.82 -4.76 -0.67
C PRO A 119 -31.59 -3.83 -1.88
N PHE A 120 -32.10 -4.21 -3.05
CA PHE A 120 -32.06 -3.36 -4.25
C PHE A 120 -33.08 -2.22 -4.20
N VAL A 121 -34.12 -2.38 -3.37
CA VAL A 121 -35.16 -1.40 -3.13
C VAL A 121 -35.44 -1.36 -1.64
N ASN A 122 -35.89 -0.19 -1.16
CA ASN A 122 -36.39 -0.06 0.20
C ASN A 122 -37.72 -0.81 0.30
N LEU A 123 -37.68 -2.06 0.75
CA LEU A 123 -38.87 -2.76 1.20
C LEU A 123 -39.23 -2.15 2.56
N LYS A 124 -40.13 -1.17 2.55
CA LYS A 124 -40.78 -0.75 3.79
C LYS A 124 -41.59 -1.95 4.29
N ASN A 125 -41.23 -2.46 5.47
CA ASN A 125 -42.12 -3.34 6.23
C ASN A 125 -43.29 -2.53 6.79
#